data_AF-A0A431VPU1-F1
#
_entry.id   AF-A0A431VPU1-F1
#
_cell.length_a   1.000
_cell.length_b   1.000
_cell.length_c   1.000
_cell.angle_alpha   90.00
_cell.angle_beta   90.00
_cell.angle_gamma   90.00
#
_symmetry.space_group_name_H-M   'P 1'
#
loop_
_entity.id
_entity.type
_entity.pdbx_description
1 polymer ?
#
loop_
_entity_poly.entity_id
_entity_poly.type
_entity_poly.pdbx_seq_one_letter_code
_entity_poly.pdbx_strand_id
1 'polypeptide(L)'
;MGILEHTVTALQRGIQNLAIQGAADNIEGWLGTLSGQDFPGARDIEDNLRALHEHLQSGDIDGATVAALLSELASDTQRAASSADSDSADQLQTLGRLLDDSAQNLSR
;
A
#
# COMPACT_ATOMS: atom_id res chain seq x y z
N MET A 1 19.27 2.44 10.01
CA MET A 1 18.28 1.47 9.52
C MET A 1 16.91 2.03 9.90
N GLY A 2 16.26 2.70 8.96
CA GLY A 2 14.97 3.37 9.21
C GLY A 2 13.81 2.36 9.24
N ILE A 3 12.75 2.68 9.97
CA ILE A 3 11.49 1.90 10.00
C ILE A 3 10.94 1.67 8.58
N LEU A 4 11.20 2.60 7.67
CA LEU A 4 10.78 2.53 6.27
C LEU A 4 11.55 1.48 5.43
N GLU A 5 12.85 1.27 5.66
CA GLU A 5 13.62 0.20 4.97
C GLU A 5 13.12 -1.19 5.38
N HIS A 6 12.74 -1.33 6.65
CA HIS A 6 12.12 -2.55 7.17
C HIS A 6 10.75 -2.80 6.53
N THR A 7 10.02 -1.71 6.26
CA THR A 7 8.71 -1.76 5.59
C THR A 7 8.85 -2.21 4.14
N VAL A 8 9.81 -1.66 3.37
CA VAL A 8 10.13 -2.09 1.99
C VAL A 8 10.56 -3.57 1.94
N THR A 9 11.31 -4.03 2.94
CA THR A 9 11.76 -5.43 2.99
C THR A 9 10.62 -6.39 3.39
N ALA A 10 9.74 -5.98 4.30
CA ALA A 10 8.55 -6.75 4.65
C ALA A 10 7.58 -6.86 3.46
N LEU A 11 7.40 -5.73 2.76
CA LEU A 11 6.64 -5.59 1.53
C LEU A 11 7.06 -6.59 0.45
N GLN A 12 8.35 -6.61 0.10
CA GLN A 12 8.88 -7.51 -0.93
C GLN A 12 8.64 -8.99 -0.59
N ARG A 13 8.64 -9.35 0.70
CA ARG A 13 8.36 -10.72 1.15
C ARG A 13 6.86 -11.05 1.18
N GLY A 14 6.01 -10.07 1.51
CA GLY A 14 4.55 -10.23 1.53
C GLY A 14 3.94 -10.37 0.14
N ILE A 15 4.46 -9.64 -0.86
CA ILE A 15 3.99 -9.68 -2.26
C ILE A 15 4.20 -11.06 -2.89
N GLN A 16 5.27 -11.75 -2.53
CA GLN A 16 5.54 -13.12 -3.00
C GLN A 16 4.56 -14.15 -2.43
N ASN A 17 3.82 -13.77 -1.37
CA ASN A 17 3.09 -14.71 -0.53
C ASN A 17 1.66 -14.21 -0.25
N LEU A 18 1.00 -13.59 -1.26
CA LEU A 18 -0.39 -13.11 -1.29
C LEU A 18 -1.43 -14.22 -0.99
N ALA A 19 -1.29 -14.91 0.13
CA ALA A 19 -2.40 -15.37 0.91
C ALA A 19 -3.03 -14.12 1.50
N ILE A 20 -4.30 -13.91 1.20
CA ILE A 20 -5.20 -12.85 1.69
C ILE A 20 -4.89 -12.35 3.13
N GLN A 21 -4.55 -13.24 4.06
CA GLN A 21 -4.20 -12.87 5.43
C GLN A 21 -2.91 -12.04 5.53
N GLY A 22 -1.88 -12.36 4.74
CA GLY A 22 -0.65 -11.57 4.69
C GLY A 22 -0.85 -10.19 4.07
N ALA A 23 -1.88 -9.99 3.24
CA ALA A 23 -2.19 -8.69 2.66
C ALA A 23 -2.76 -7.71 3.69
N ALA A 24 -3.67 -8.17 4.56
CA ALA A 24 -4.23 -7.35 5.64
C ALA A 24 -3.15 -6.90 6.64
N ASP A 25 -2.30 -7.82 7.10
CA ASP A 25 -1.20 -7.50 8.03
C ASP A 25 -0.21 -6.48 7.44
N ASN A 26 0.07 -6.56 6.14
CA ASN A 26 0.95 -5.60 5.45
C ASN A 26 0.32 -4.20 5.39
N ILE A 27 -0.99 -4.10 5.13
CA ILE A 27 -1.72 -2.83 5.12
C ILE A 27 -1.73 -2.20 6.52
N GLU A 28 -1.89 -3.00 7.57
CA GLU A 28 -1.84 -2.51 8.95
C GLU A 28 -0.45 -1.92 9.27
N GLY A 29 0.63 -2.55 8.78
CA GLY A 29 1.98 -2.00 8.85
C GLY A 29 2.15 -0.68 8.09
N TRP A 30 1.52 -0.53 6.93
CA TRP A 30 1.53 0.73 6.16
C TRP A 30 0.77 1.84 6.87
N LEU A 31 -0.42 1.54 7.41
CA LEU A 31 -1.19 2.48 8.23
C LEU A 31 -0.37 2.94 9.44
N GLY A 32 0.35 2.02 10.10
CA GLY A 32 1.25 2.38 11.20
C GLY A 32 2.41 3.28 10.78
N THR A 33 2.88 3.18 9.53
CA THR A 33 3.98 3.99 8.99
C THR A 33 3.52 5.39 8.56
N LEU A 34 2.32 5.47 7.99
CA LEU A 34 1.71 6.72 7.54
C LEU A 34 1.10 7.51 8.70
N SER A 35 0.70 6.84 9.78
CA SER A 35 0.16 7.46 10.98
C SER A 35 1.11 8.52 11.53
N GLY A 36 0.67 9.78 11.48
CA GLY A 36 1.43 10.93 11.97
C GLY A 36 2.37 11.57 10.94
N GLN A 37 2.33 11.14 9.68
CA GLN A 37 2.95 11.87 8.57
C GLN A 37 2.05 13.06 8.18
N ASP A 38 2.64 14.24 8.00
CA ASP A 38 1.91 15.48 7.70
C ASP A 38 2.33 16.02 6.34
N PHE A 39 1.99 15.28 5.28
CA PHE A 39 2.20 15.68 3.88
C PHE A 39 0.88 15.74 3.10
N PRO A 40 0.79 16.57 2.05
CA PRO A 40 -0.41 16.65 1.22
C PRO A 40 -0.78 15.28 0.62
N GLY A 41 -1.98 14.80 0.94
CA GLY A 41 -2.49 13.50 0.49
C GLY A 41 -2.24 12.32 1.45
N ALA A 42 -1.51 12.51 2.55
CA ALA A 42 -1.29 11.45 3.55
C ALA A 42 -2.61 10.85 4.08
N ARG A 43 -3.59 11.72 4.36
CA ARG A 43 -4.90 11.33 4.86
C ARG A 43 -5.71 10.51 3.84
N ASP A 44 -5.65 10.89 2.57
CA ASP A 44 -6.36 10.19 1.50
C ASP A 44 -5.77 8.78 1.30
N ILE A 45 -4.45 8.64 1.40
CA ILE A 45 -3.77 7.33 1.35
C ILE A 45 -4.16 6.48 2.57
N GLU A 46 -4.16 7.06 3.78
CA GLU A 46 -4.61 6.33 4.98
C GLU A 46 -6.05 5.83 4.85
N ASP A 47 -6.96 6.67 4.34
CA ASP A 47 -8.37 6.31 4.20
C ASP A 47 -8.56 5.20 3.16
N ASN A 48 -7.87 5.26 2.01
CA ASN A 48 -7.90 4.21 1.00
C ASN A 48 -7.29 2.90 1.51
N LEU A 49 -6.24 2.98 2.33
CA LEU A 49 -5.63 1.83 2.99
C LEU A 49 -6.56 1.16 4.00
N ARG A 50 -7.28 1.94 4.82
CA ARG A 50 -8.30 1.38 5.72
C ARG A 50 -9.41 0.70 4.94
N ALA A 51 -9.89 1.31 3.85
CA ALA A 51 -10.93 0.70 3.02
C ALA A 51 -10.49 -0.64 2.42
N LEU A 52 -9.24 -0.73 1.92
CA LEU A 52 -8.68 -1.98 1.40
C LEU A 52 -8.55 -3.04 2.51
N HIS A 53 -8.08 -2.63 3.69
CA HIS A 53 -7.96 -3.53 4.85
C HIS A 53 -9.32 -4.11 5.27
N GLU A 54 -10.34 -3.26 5.42
CA GLU A 54 -11.70 -3.67 5.75
C GLU A 54 -12.28 -4.62 4.69
N HIS A 55 -12.03 -4.34 3.42
CA HIS A 55 -12.48 -5.21 2.32
C HIS A 55 -11.84 -6.60 2.39
N LEU A 56 -10.52 -6.67 2.62
CA LEU A 56 -9.80 -7.94 2.79
C LEU A 56 -10.22 -8.71 4.06
N GLN A 57 -10.70 -8.01 5.09
CA GLN A 57 -11.22 -8.65 6.31
C GLN A 57 -12.68 -9.11 6.19
N SER A 58 -13.43 -8.62 5.20
CA SER A 58 -14.85 -8.95 5.03
C SER A 58 -15.12 -10.42 4.65
N GLY A 59 -14.10 -11.14 4.16
CA GLY A 59 -14.17 -12.57 3.85
C GLY A 59 -14.78 -12.92 2.48
N ASP A 60 -15.35 -11.94 1.76
CA ASP A 60 -15.84 -12.10 0.39
C ASP A 60 -14.90 -11.36 -0.58
N ILE A 61 -13.78 -12.02 -0.89
CA ILE A 61 -12.66 -11.39 -1.56
C ILE A 61 -12.70 -11.76 -3.04
N ASP A 62 -13.11 -10.79 -3.83
CA ASP A 62 -12.97 -10.84 -5.28
C ASP A 62 -11.58 -10.34 -5.69
N GLY A 63 -10.77 -11.24 -6.25
CA GLY A 63 -9.42 -10.93 -6.70
C GLY A 63 -9.36 -9.80 -7.74
N ALA A 64 -10.39 -9.66 -8.58
CA ALA A 64 -10.48 -8.57 -9.55
C ALA A 64 -10.73 -7.21 -8.87
N THR A 65 -11.65 -7.19 -7.90
CA THR A 65 -11.91 -6.00 -7.06
C THR A 65 -10.67 -5.61 -6.25
N VAL A 66 -9.96 -6.57 -5.65
CA VAL A 66 -8.71 -6.30 -4.92
C VAL A 66 -7.62 -5.75 -5.86
N ALA A 67 -7.47 -6.33 -7.06
CA ALA A 67 -6.52 -5.83 -8.04
C ALA A 67 -6.82 -4.37 -8.46
N ALA A 68 -8.09 -4.04 -8.66
CA ALA A 68 -8.52 -2.67 -8.99
C ALA A 68 -8.19 -1.67 -7.86
N LEU A 69 -8.52 -2.03 -6.62
CA LEU A 69 -8.21 -1.21 -5.43
C LEU A 69 -6.70 -0.99 -5.26
N LEU A 70 -5.89 -2.03 -5.47
CA LEU A 70 -4.43 -1.92 -5.40
C LEU A 70 -3.86 -0.99 -6.49
N SER A 71 -4.41 -1.03 -7.70
CA SER A 71 -3.97 -0.14 -8.79
C SER A 71 -4.38 1.32 -8.56
N GLU A 72 -5.57 1.56 -8.01
CA GLU A 72 -6.01 2.91 -7.63
C GLU A 72 -5.12 3.49 -6.53
N LEU A 73 -4.87 2.70 -5.48
CA LEU A 73 -3.99 3.08 -4.38
C LEU A 73 -2.55 3.31 -4.84
N ALA A 74 -2.05 2.51 -5.79
CA ALA A 74 -0.75 2.72 -6.42
C ALA A 74 -0.68 4.10 -7.08
N SER A 75 -1.71 4.48 -7.85
CA SER A 75 -1.79 5.78 -8.52
C SER A 75 -1.83 6.94 -7.51
N ASP A 76 -2.65 6.84 -6.46
CA ASP A 76 -2.75 7.86 -5.43
C ASP A 76 -1.44 8.04 -4.67
N THR A 77 -0.79 6.93 -4.32
CA THR A 77 0.50 6.94 -3.60
C THR A 77 1.60 7.58 -4.44
N GLN A 78 1.66 7.28 -5.75
CA GLN A 78 2.63 7.91 -6.67
C GLN A 78 2.34 9.40 -6.88
N ARG A 79 1.05 9.81 -6.88
CA ARG A 79 0.67 11.23 -6.93
C ARG A 79 1.09 11.97 -5.66
N ALA A 80 0.89 11.38 -4.49
CA ALA A 80 1.32 11.96 -3.23
C ALA A 80 2.85 12.10 -3.15
N ALA A 81 3.59 11.14 -3.71
CA ALA A 81 5.05 11.22 -3.83
C ALA A 81 5.52 12.51 -4.54
N SER A 82 4.75 12.99 -5.52
CA SER A 82 5.09 14.21 -6.28
C SER A 82 4.92 15.51 -5.47
N SER A 83 4.24 15.44 -4.32
CA SER A 83 3.92 16.59 -3.46
C SER A 83 4.58 16.51 -2.08
N ALA A 84 5.29 15.41 -1.79
CA ALA A 84 5.99 15.18 -0.54
C ALA A 84 7.42 15.75 -0.57
N ASP A 85 8.05 15.88 0.59
CA ASP A 85 9.49 16.15 0.67
C ASP A 85 10.31 15.01 0.05
N SER A 86 11.59 15.27 -0.25
CA SER A 86 12.45 14.36 -1.00
C SER A 86 12.54 12.94 -0.40
N ASP A 87 12.61 12.84 0.93
CA ASP A 87 12.76 11.56 1.62
C ASP A 87 11.44 10.77 1.57
N SER A 88 10.31 11.45 1.80
CA SER A 88 8.97 10.88 1.70
C SER A 88 8.60 10.50 0.25
N ALA A 89 9.04 11.29 -0.73
CA ALA A 89 8.75 11.09 -2.15
C ALA A 89 9.31 9.77 -2.70
N ASP A 90 10.58 9.47 -2.42
CA ASP A 90 11.22 8.22 -2.89
C ASP A 90 10.54 6.97 -2.30
N GLN A 91 10.10 7.09 -1.05
CA GLN A 91 9.42 6.03 -0.33
C GLN A 91 8.00 5.80 -0.86
N LEU A 92 7.24 6.88 -1.08
CA LEU A 92 5.91 6.82 -1.69
C LEU A 92 5.96 6.30 -3.13
N GLN A 93 6.98 6.66 -3.92
CA GLN A 93 7.19 6.05 -5.24
C GLN A 93 7.45 4.54 -5.14
N THR A 94 8.27 4.12 -4.20
CA THR A 94 8.58 2.70 -3.98
C THR A 94 7.32 1.93 -3.59
N LEU A 95 6.54 2.47 -2.64
CA LEU A 95 5.26 1.89 -2.22
C LEU A 95 4.28 1.81 -3.38
N GLY A 96 4.11 2.90 -4.13
CA GLY A 96 3.23 2.95 -5.29
C GLY A 96 3.58 1.93 -6.37
N ARG A 97 4.87 1.64 -6.59
CA ARG A 97 5.29 0.61 -7.55
C ARG A 97 4.98 -0.81 -7.06
N LEU A 98 5.19 -1.07 -5.77
CA LEU A 98 4.90 -2.36 -5.15
C LEU A 98 3.40 -2.69 -5.16
N LEU A 99 2.56 -1.68 -4.96
CA LEU A 99 1.11 -1.79 -5.06
C LEU A 99 0.66 -2.14 -6.50
N ASP A 100 1.24 -1.47 -7.50
CA ASP A 100 0.92 -1.72 -8.91
C ASP A 100 1.37 -3.12 -9.36
N ASP A 101 2.57 -3.55 -8.97
CA ASP A 101 3.06 -4.91 -9.24
C ASP A 101 2.14 -5.97 -8.60
N SER A 102 1.62 -5.71 -7.40
CA SER A 102 0.69 -6.60 -6.71
C SER A 102 -0.65 -6.68 -7.44
N ALA A 103 -1.18 -5.54 -7.88
CA ALA A 103 -2.40 -5.46 -8.68
C ALA A 103 -2.28 -6.29 -9.97
N GLN A 104 -1.19 -6.10 -10.71
CA GLN A 104 -0.93 -6.81 -11.96
C GLN A 104 -0.79 -8.32 -11.78
N ASN A 105 -0.28 -8.79 -10.64
CA ASN A 105 -0.17 -10.22 -10.34
C ASN A 105 -1.52 -10.85 -10.01
N LEU A 106 -2.41 -10.12 -9.34
CA LEU A 106 -3.77 -10.58 -9.01
C LEU A 106 -4.71 -10.57 -10.22
N SER A 107 -4.45 -9.71 -11.20
CA SER A 107 -5.27 -9.62 -12.43
C SER A 107 -4.88 -10.62 -13.53
N ARG A 108 -3.85 -11.45 -13.32
CA ARG A 108 -3.38 -12.46 -14.28
C ARG A 108 -4.06 -13.80 -14.06
#